data_AF-A0A421B551-F1
#
_entry.id   AF-A0A421B551-F1
#
_cell.length_a   1.000
_cell.length_b   1.000
_cell.length_c   1.000
_cell.angle_alpha   90.00
_cell.angle_beta   90.00
_cell.angle_gamma   90.00
#
_symmetry.space_group_name_H-M   'P 1'
#
loop_
_entity.id
_entity.type
_entity.pdbx_description
1 polymer ?
#
loop_
_entity_poly.entity_id
_entity_poly.type
_entity_poly.pdbx_seq_one_letter_code
_entity_poly.pdbx_strand_id
1 'polypeptide(L)'
;MHDTGYVSAHAFYQGDLDTLIVQGLPGILDDLRGRRLVDDFFFLRYWDGGTHLRLRVRPGPDTERRLVEDLITSRFSEFFARSPANHTMSQEEYGALAASLAEWEGVPSHVEQLYPNNSVALIPYQPEHERYGRGASLAAAERHFGDSSRIALAMLARGLSPDERTTAAASMIMLAWFSVEPDPGRLRRAITVSRYTDTLLGKEKDLVQRGHGQVVRLARHMFALSAHAPGLRNDGLLVRWARSAATLVDELAAEVASGAFSPPSRGWEGSEAASTIEPRLRVLPVIDICAHLLCNRLGVSIAEEAVIRVRLLNALETLSMEDVT
;
A
#
# COMPACT_ATOMS: atom_id res chain seq x y z
N MET A 1 13.44 -23.14 6.75
CA MET A 1 12.46 -22.10 6.37
C MET A 1 11.67 -21.77 7.62
N HIS A 2 11.72 -20.52 8.08
CA HIS A 2 10.85 -20.10 9.18
C HIS A 2 9.42 -20.03 8.64
N ASP A 3 8.48 -20.75 9.25
CA ASP A 3 7.07 -20.64 8.90
C ASP A 3 6.59 -19.25 9.33
N THR A 4 6.28 -18.42 8.35
CA THR A 4 5.88 -17.03 8.56
C THR A 4 4.39 -16.90 8.87
N GLY A 5 3.69 -18.03 9.05
CA GLY A 5 2.27 -18.08 9.36
C GLY A 5 1.36 -17.70 8.18
N TYR A 6 1.93 -17.32 7.03
CA TYR A 6 1.17 -16.97 5.82
C TYR A 6 1.42 -17.97 4.69
N VAL A 7 0.34 -18.39 4.04
CA VAL A 7 0.38 -18.92 2.68
C VAL A 7 0.51 -17.73 1.74
N SER A 8 1.46 -17.80 0.81
CA SER A 8 1.78 -16.71 -0.12
C SER A 8 1.72 -17.22 -1.54
N ALA A 9 0.67 -16.80 -2.24
CA ALA A 9 0.37 -17.15 -3.62
C ALA A 9 0.64 -15.95 -4.53
N HIS A 10 1.40 -16.18 -5.58
CA HIS A 10 1.71 -15.22 -6.62
C HIS A 10 0.93 -15.62 -7.87
N ALA A 11 -0.13 -14.88 -8.16
CA ALA A 11 -1.02 -15.10 -9.30
C ALA A 11 -0.53 -14.25 -10.49
N PHE A 12 0.33 -14.86 -11.32
CA PHE A 12 0.90 -14.23 -12.51
C PHE A 12 -0.16 -14.05 -13.57
N TYR A 13 -0.53 -12.79 -13.79
CA TYR A 13 -1.64 -12.39 -14.65
C TYR A 13 -1.33 -11.05 -15.28
N GLN A 14 -0.89 -11.09 -16.54
CA GLN A 14 -0.48 -9.91 -17.29
C GLN A 14 -1.64 -9.20 -18.02
N GLY A 15 -2.88 -9.54 -17.66
CA GLY A 15 -4.08 -8.82 -18.08
C GLY A 15 -4.42 -7.69 -17.11
N ASP A 16 -5.67 -7.25 -17.16
CA ASP A 16 -6.17 -6.26 -16.20
C ASP A 16 -6.29 -6.87 -14.79
N LEU A 17 -5.40 -6.44 -13.88
CA LEU A 17 -5.40 -6.87 -12.49
C LEU A 17 -6.67 -6.42 -11.74
N ASP A 18 -7.37 -5.37 -12.18
CA ASP A 18 -8.66 -5.01 -11.57
C ASP A 18 -9.69 -6.12 -11.79
N THR A 19 -9.73 -6.67 -13.00
CA THR A 19 -10.59 -7.82 -13.32
C THR A 19 -10.26 -9.01 -12.40
N LEU A 20 -8.99 -9.35 -12.20
CA LEU A 20 -8.58 -10.40 -11.25
C LEU A 20 -8.99 -10.09 -9.81
N ILE A 21 -8.78 -8.85 -9.35
CA ILE A 21 -9.06 -8.42 -7.97
C ILE A 21 -10.58 -8.33 -7.70
N VAL A 22 -11.38 -7.90 -8.67
CA VAL A 22 -12.82 -7.67 -8.47
C VAL A 22 -13.65 -8.91 -8.80
N GLN A 23 -13.23 -9.73 -9.77
CA GLN A 23 -14.01 -10.90 -10.21
C GLN A 23 -13.42 -12.23 -9.72
N GLY A 24 -12.11 -12.31 -9.54
CA GLY A 24 -11.43 -13.53 -9.08
C GLY A 24 -11.31 -13.62 -7.57
N LEU A 25 -10.64 -12.62 -6.98
CA LEU A 25 -10.26 -12.64 -5.56
C LEU A 25 -11.44 -12.79 -4.58
N PRO A 26 -12.63 -12.17 -4.76
CA PRO A 26 -13.72 -12.30 -3.80
C PRO A 26 -14.19 -13.74 -3.63
N GLY A 27 -14.32 -14.49 -4.73
CA GLY A 27 -14.71 -15.90 -4.66
C GLY A 27 -13.71 -16.78 -3.90
N ILE A 28 -12.41 -16.48 -4.03
CA ILE A 28 -11.35 -17.16 -3.26
C ILE A 28 -11.51 -16.86 -1.78
N LEU A 29 -11.67 -15.58 -1.43
CA LEU A 29 -11.80 -15.13 -0.05
C LEU A 29 -13.10 -15.65 0.61
N ASP A 30 -14.19 -15.68 -0.14
CA ASP A 30 -15.48 -16.19 0.35
C ASP A 30 -15.44 -17.69 0.61
N ASP A 31 -14.78 -18.47 -0.26
CA ASP A 31 -14.58 -19.90 -0.03
C ASP A 31 -13.68 -20.17 1.18
N LEU A 32 -12.58 -19.43 1.33
CA LEU A 32 -11.68 -19.56 2.48
C LEU A 32 -12.40 -19.21 3.80
N ARG A 33 -13.19 -18.12 3.82
CA ARG A 33 -13.95 -17.68 4.99
C ARG A 33 -15.13 -18.59 5.31
N GLY A 34 -15.88 -19.02 4.29
CA GLY A 34 -17.03 -19.91 4.43
C GLY A 34 -16.65 -21.25 5.05
N ARG A 35 -15.41 -21.71 4.79
CA ARG A 35 -14.82 -22.91 5.39
C ARG A 35 -14.02 -22.64 6.67
N ARG A 36 -13.96 -21.38 7.13
CA ARG A 36 -13.19 -20.93 8.31
C ARG A 36 -11.71 -21.33 8.28
N LEU A 37 -11.11 -21.28 7.09
CA LEU A 37 -9.73 -21.73 6.89
C LEU A 37 -8.70 -20.64 7.21
N VAL A 38 -9.08 -19.37 7.13
CA VAL A 38 -8.17 -18.23 7.26
C VAL A 38 -8.71 -17.20 8.23
N ASP A 39 -7.80 -16.61 9.00
CA ASP A 39 -8.11 -15.51 9.92
C ASP A 39 -8.05 -14.17 9.22
N ASP A 40 -7.13 -14.04 8.27
CA ASP A 40 -6.82 -12.76 7.66
C ASP A 40 -6.12 -12.92 6.31
N PHE A 41 -6.10 -11.82 5.56
CA PHE A 41 -5.44 -11.77 4.26
C PHE A 41 -4.99 -10.37 3.95
N PHE A 42 -3.99 -10.25 3.10
CA PHE A 42 -3.70 -9.01 2.41
C PHE A 42 -3.14 -9.29 1.02
N PHE A 43 -3.28 -8.32 0.13
CA PHE A 43 -2.76 -8.43 -1.22
C PHE A 43 -1.98 -7.18 -1.63
N LEU A 44 -1.20 -7.30 -2.69
CA LEU A 44 -0.60 -6.18 -3.42
C LEU A 44 -0.41 -6.55 -4.89
N ARG A 45 -0.30 -5.54 -5.75
CA ARG A 45 0.14 -5.70 -7.15
C ARG A 45 1.66 -5.67 -7.18
N TYR A 46 2.26 -6.51 -8.01
CA TYR A 46 3.72 -6.56 -8.09
C TYR A 46 4.21 -6.88 -9.51
N TRP A 47 5.46 -6.54 -9.80
CA TRP A 47 6.06 -6.62 -11.13
C TRP A 47 7.18 -7.66 -11.23
N ASP A 48 7.84 -8.01 -10.13
CA ASP A 48 9.01 -8.88 -10.12
C ASP A 48 8.66 -10.32 -10.55
N GLY A 49 9.26 -10.79 -11.65
CA GLY A 49 8.89 -12.03 -12.31
C GLY A 49 7.69 -11.91 -13.26
N GLY A 50 7.25 -10.70 -13.57
CA GLY A 50 6.09 -10.37 -14.41
C GLY A 50 4.92 -9.81 -13.60
N THR A 51 4.01 -9.07 -14.25
CA THR A 51 2.83 -8.46 -13.58
C THR A 51 1.97 -9.53 -12.90
N HIS A 52 1.75 -9.38 -11.60
CA HIS A 52 1.01 -10.36 -10.79
C HIS A 52 0.33 -9.75 -9.57
N LEU A 53 -0.60 -10.52 -9.02
CA LEU A 53 -1.17 -10.28 -7.69
C LEU A 53 -0.45 -11.16 -6.67
N ARG A 54 0.09 -10.57 -5.60
CA ARG A 54 0.54 -11.33 -4.43
C ARG A 54 -0.60 -11.39 -3.43
N LEU A 55 -1.10 -12.60 -3.15
CA LEU A 55 -2.08 -12.86 -2.12
C LEU A 55 -1.40 -13.58 -0.95
N ARG A 56 -1.46 -12.96 0.22
CA ARG A 56 -1.00 -13.56 1.47
C ARG A 56 -2.22 -13.83 2.33
N VAL A 57 -2.39 -15.08 2.77
CA VAL A 57 -3.47 -15.46 3.70
C VAL A 57 -2.87 -16.12 4.93
N ARG A 58 -3.42 -15.82 6.09
CA ARG A 58 -3.02 -16.43 7.36
C ARG A 58 -3.99 -17.57 7.68
N PRO A 59 -3.56 -18.84 7.57
CA PRO A 59 -4.38 -19.96 8.00
C PRO A 59 -4.76 -19.83 9.47
N GLY A 60 -5.95 -20.32 9.82
CA GLY A 60 -6.35 -20.45 11.22
C GLY A 60 -5.44 -21.44 11.97
N PRO A 61 -5.38 -21.38 13.33
CA PRO A 61 -4.45 -22.19 14.13
C PRO A 61 -4.53 -23.71 13.89
N ASP A 62 -5.72 -24.22 13.61
CA ASP A 62 -5.99 -25.65 13.38
C ASP A 62 -6.14 -26.00 11.89
N THR A 63 -5.89 -25.03 10.99
CA THR A 63 -6.04 -25.23 9.55
C THR A 63 -4.76 -25.82 8.95
N GLU A 64 -4.89 -26.95 8.27
CA GLU A 64 -3.79 -27.49 7.48
C GLU A 64 -3.43 -26.54 6.33
N ARG A 65 -2.19 -26.04 6.33
CA ARG A 65 -1.62 -25.13 5.31
C ARG A 65 -1.91 -25.61 3.88
N ARG A 66 -1.75 -26.91 3.62
CA ARG A 66 -1.94 -27.50 2.30
C ARG A 66 -3.37 -27.34 1.77
N LEU A 67 -4.39 -27.41 2.64
CA LEU A 67 -5.78 -27.19 2.23
C LEU A 67 -6.01 -25.77 1.71
N VAL A 68 -5.32 -24.79 2.30
CA VAL A 68 -5.38 -23.39 1.88
C VAL A 68 -4.63 -23.20 0.56
N GLU A 69 -3.44 -23.78 0.44
CA GLU A 69 -2.62 -23.74 -0.77
C GLU A 69 -3.33 -24.37 -1.99
N ASP A 70 -3.92 -25.55 -1.81
CA ASP A 70 -4.65 -26.27 -2.86
C ASP A 70 -5.90 -25.49 -3.30
N LEU A 71 -6.66 -24.91 -2.34
CA LEU A 71 -7.85 -24.12 -2.65
C LEU A 71 -7.50 -22.86 -3.43
N ILE A 72 -6.48 -22.10 -2.99
CA ILE A 72 -6.05 -20.87 -3.66
C ILE A 72 -5.55 -21.17 -5.07
N THR A 73 -4.68 -22.17 -5.21
CA THR A 73 -4.14 -22.60 -6.51
C THR A 73 -5.28 -22.99 -7.46
N SER A 74 -6.19 -23.86 -7.02
CA SER A 74 -7.32 -24.33 -7.84
C SER A 74 -8.20 -23.16 -8.29
N ARG A 75 -8.55 -22.23 -7.39
CA ARG A 75 -9.45 -21.13 -7.73
C ARG A 75 -8.84 -20.10 -8.68
N PHE A 76 -7.56 -19.80 -8.52
CA PHE A 76 -6.86 -18.96 -9.49
C PHE A 76 -6.77 -19.66 -10.85
N SER A 77 -6.44 -20.95 -10.90
CA SER A 77 -6.44 -21.72 -12.16
C SER A 77 -7.81 -21.72 -12.85
N GLU A 78 -8.90 -21.89 -12.10
CA GLU A 78 -10.27 -21.78 -12.63
C GLU A 78 -10.60 -20.37 -13.14
N PHE A 79 -10.10 -19.32 -12.47
CA PHE A 79 -10.23 -17.95 -12.96
C PHE A 79 -9.48 -17.77 -14.28
N PHE A 80 -8.21 -18.18 -14.35
CA PHE A 80 -7.40 -18.05 -15.56
C PHE A 80 -7.97 -18.83 -16.75
N ALA A 81 -8.56 -20.00 -16.52
CA ALA A 81 -9.22 -20.76 -17.57
C ALA A 81 -10.47 -20.05 -18.13
N ARG A 82 -11.20 -19.30 -17.29
CA ARG A 82 -12.41 -18.55 -17.69
C ARG A 82 -12.10 -17.17 -18.26
N SER A 83 -11.03 -16.54 -17.80
CA SER A 83 -10.60 -15.20 -18.19
C SER A 83 -9.08 -15.18 -18.37
N PRO A 84 -8.56 -15.74 -19.49
CA PRO A 84 -7.12 -15.77 -19.73
C PRO A 84 -6.60 -14.38 -20.11
N ALA A 85 -5.46 -13.99 -19.54
CA ALA A 85 -4.67 -12.89 -20.05
C ALA A 85 -4.01 -13.33 -21.36
N ASN A 86 -4.49 -12.81 -22.49
CA ASN A 86 -3.98 -13.16 -23.81
C ASN A 86 -2.66 -12.46 -24.14
N HIS A 87 -2.40 -11.31 -23.51
CA HIS A 87 -1.15 -10.60 -23.65
C HIS A 87 -0.07 -11.25 -22.78
N THR A 88 1.09 -11.54 -23.35
CA THR A 88 2.26 -12.01 -22.62
C THR A 88 3.47 -11.18 -23.07
N MET A 89 4.06 -10.47 -22.12
CA MET A 89 5.30 -9.74 -22.27
C MET A 89 6.43 -10.71 -22.60
N SER A 90 7.29 -10.34 -23.55
CA SER A 90 8.51 -11.08 -23.84
C SER A 90 9.53 -10.93 -22.71
N GLN A 91 10.48 -11.87 -22.65
CA GLN A 91 11.57 -11.82 -21.68
C GLN A 91 12.45 -10.58 -21.83
N GLU A 92 12.59 -10.06 -23.06
CA GLU A 92 13.34 -8.84 -23.36
C GLU A 92 12.62 -7.58 -22.83
N GLU A 93 11.32 -7.45 -23.11
CA GLU A 93 10.49 -6.35 -22.59
C GLU A 93 10.48 -6.34 -21.06
N TYR A 94 10.38 -7.53 -20.44
CA TYR A 94 10.48 -7.65 -19.00
C TYR A 94 11.84 -7.24 -18.47
N GLY A 95 12.95 -7.65 -19.10
CA GLY A 95 14.29 -7.25 -18.68
C GLY A 95 14.48 -5.74 -18.66
N ALA A 96 13.96 -5.02 -19.67
CA ALA A 96 14.02 -3.56 -19.73
C ALA A 96 13.17 -2.88 -18.63
N LEU A 97 11.94 -3.39 -18.41
CA LEU A 97 11.04 -2.88 -17.37
C LEU A 97 11.60 -3.18 -15.97
N ALA A 98 12.06 -4.40 -15.72
CA ALA A 98 12.58 -4.87 -14.44
C ALA A 98 13.86 -4.13 -14.03
N ALA A 99 14.76 -3.83 -14.97
CA ALA A 99 15.93 -3.00 -14.68
C ALA A 99 15.52 -1.61 -14.16
N SER A 100 14.53 -0.99 -14.82
CA SER A 100 14.04 0.34 -14.45
C SER A 100 13.31 0.33 -13.10
N LEU A 101 12.48 -0.70 -12.84
CA LEU A 101 11.72 -0.84 -11.60
C LEU A 101 12.60 -1.30 -10.42
N ALA A 102 13.62 -2.14 -10.64
CA ALA A 102 14.55 -2.59 -9.61
C ALA A 102 15.45 -1.45 -9.12
N GLU A 103 16.01 -0.66 -10.06
CA GLU A 103 16.73 0.57 -9.73
C GLU A 103 15.82 1.51 -8.92
N TRP A 104 14.55 1.57 -9.28
CA TRP A 104 13.59 2.45 -8.63
C TRP A 104 13.18 2.02 -7.21
N GLU A 105 12.80 0.75 -7.02
CA GLU A 105 12.42 0.20 -5.71
C GLU A 105 13.63 -0.03 -4.79
N GLY A 106 14.85 0.19 -5.29
CA GLY A 106 16.09 -0.05 -4.56
C GLY A 106 16.31 -1.53 -4.24
N VAL A 107 15.79 -2.43 -5.08
CA VAL A 107 15.90 -3.88 -4.86
C VAL A 107 17.22 -4.35 -5.47
N PRO A 108 18.15 -4.92 -4.68
CA PRO A 108 19.48 -5.27 -5.16
C PRO A 108 19.48 -6.43 -6.17
N SER A 109 18.39 -7.19 -6.22
CA SER A 109 18.19 -8.30 -7.16
C SER A 109 16.70 -8.45 -7.46
N HIS A 110 16.36 -8.72 -8.71
CA HIS A 110 15.03 -9.09 -9.15
C HIS A 110 15.09 -10.45 -9.86
N VAL A 111 13.94 -11.11 -10.01
CA VAL A 111 13.82 -12.37 -10.71
C VAL A 111 14.22 -12.16 -12.17
N GLU A 112 15.22 -12.90 -12.63
CA GLU A 112 15.73 -12.76 -14.00
C GLU A 112 14.75 -13.27 -15.05
N GLN A 113 13.97 -14.31 -14.75
CA GLN A 113 13.08 -14.97 -15.71
C GLN A 113 11.61 -14.69 -15.38
N LEU A 114 10.83 -14.39 -16.41
CA LEU A 114 9.39 -14.28 -16.29
C LEU A 114 8.80 -15.61 -15.82
N TYR A 115 7.90 -15.53 -14.83
CA TYR A 115 7.01 -16.65 -14.56
C TYR A 115 5.99 -16.79 -15.69
N PRO A 116 5.51 -18.01 -15.97
CA PRO A 116 4.46 -18.22 -16.95
C PRO A 116 3.24 -17.36 -16.65
N ASN A 117 2.71 -16.68 -17.66
CA ASN A 117 1.44 -15.95 -17.52
C ASN A 117 0.29 -16.94 -17.26
N ASN A 118 -0.81 -16.48 -16.66
CA ASN A 118 -1.95 -17.31 -16.28
C ASN A 118 -1.57 -18.47 -15.35
N SER A 119 -0.65 -18.23 -14.41
CA SER A 119 -0.14 -19.26 -13.49
C SER A 119 -0.12 -18.79 -12.04
N VAL A 120 -0.02 -19.75 -11.12
CA VAL A 120 0.15 -19.49 -9.69
C VAL A 120 1.46 -20.11 -9.23
N ALA A 121 2.26 -19.36 -8.50
CA ALA A 121 3.39 -19.89 -7.75
C ALA A 121 3.17 -19.69 -6.24
N LEU A 122 3.45 -20.73 -5.46
CA LEU A 122 3.49 -20.63 -4.00
C LEU A 122 4.92 -20.27 -3.58
N ILE A 123 5.15 -18.99 -3.32
CA ILE A 123 6.48 -18.46 -2.97
C ILE A 123 6.45 -18.06 -1.50
N PRO A 124 7.35 -18.57 -0.64
CA PRO A 124 7.33 -18.29 0.80
C PRO A 124 7.32 -16.79 1.12
N TYR A 125 6.40 -16.38 1.99
CA TYR A 125 6.38 -15.01 2.49
C TYR A 125 7.61 -14.76 3.36
N GLN A 126 8.35 -13.70 3.07
CA GLN A 126 9.45 -13.20 3.90
C GLN A 126 9.08 -11.83 4.48
N PRO A 127 8.87 -11.72 5.80
CA PRO A 127 8.62 -10.44 6.46
C PRO A 127 9.79 -9.49 6.27
N GLU A 128 9.48 -8.24 5.90
CA GLU A 128 10.45 -7.17 5.70
C GLU A 128 10.83 -6.55 7.06
N HIS A 129 11.58 -7.31 7.86
CA HIS A 129 11.95 -6.93 9.23
C HIS A 129 12.70 -5.61 9.34
N GLU A 130 13.41 -5.21 8.28
CA GLU A 130 14.11 -3.92 8.21
C GLU A 130 13.14 -2.74 8.14
N ARG A 131 11.94 -2.94 7.56
CA ARG A 131 10.92 -1.90 7.39
C ARG A 131 9.92 -1.88 8.54
N TYR A 132 9.51 -3.06 9.00
CA TYR A 132 8.39 -3.19 9.94
C TYR A 132 8.79 -3.76 11.32
N GLY A 133 10.07 -4.09 11.51
CA GLY A 133 10.56 -4.65 12.76
C GLY A 133 10.15 -6.11 12.98
N ARG A 134 9.91 -6.47 14.25
CA ARG A 134 9.62 -7.85 14.69
C ARG A 134 8.54 -7.82 15.77
N GLY A 135 7.92 -8.96 16.04
CA GLY A 135 6.94 -9.06 17.14
C GLY A 135 5.77 -8.09 16.95
N ALA A 136 5.54 -7.23 17.95
CA ALA A 136 4.39 -6.33 17.98
C ALA A 136 4.38 -5.32 16.82
N SER A 137 5.53 -4.76 16.43
CA SER A 137 5.60 -3.79 15.33
C SER A 137 5.23 -4.42 13.98
N LEU A 138 5.75 -5.63 13.72
CA LEU A 138 5.42 -6.38 12.49
C LEU A 138 3.94 -6.79 12.49
N ALA A 139 3.43 -7.27 13.62
CA ALA A 139 2.03 -7.65 13.73
C ALA A 139 1.08 -6.45 13.53
N ALA A 140 1.46 -5.26 14.00
CA ALA A 140 0.72 -4.02 13.76
C ALA A 140 0.68 -3.67 12.26
N ALA A 141 1.84 -3.74 11.59
CA ALA A 141 1.92 -3.49 10.15
C ALA A 141 1.10 -4.52 9.35
N GLU A 142 1.17 -5.80 9.67
CA GLU A 142 0.40 -6.86 9.00
C GLU A 142 -1.11 -6.72 9.19
N ARG A 143 -1.57 -6.34 10.40
CA ARG A 143 -2.98 -5.97 10.63
C ARG A 143 -3.41 -4.82 9.72
N HIS A 144 -2.59 -3.78 9.65
CA HIS A 144 -2.85 -2.64 8.77
C HIS A 144 -2.87 -3.03 7.28
N PHE A 145 -2.01 -3.97 6.84
CA PHE A 145 -2.06 -4.49 5.47
C PHE A 145 -3.38 -5.20 5.18
N GLY A 146 -3.92 -5.93 6.15
CA GLY A 146 -5.24 -6.57 6.04
C GLY A 146 -6.38 -5.56 5.94
N ASP A 147 -6.37 -4.53 6.79
CA ASP A 147 -7.35 -3.44 6.73
C ASP A 147 -7.27 -2.67 5.41
N SER A 148 -6.06 -2.29 4.99
CA SER A 148 -5.78 -1.62 3.72
C SER A 148 -6.28 -2.44 2.52
N SER A 149 -6.08 -3.76 2.55
CA SER A 149 -6.54 -4.67 1.49
C SER A 149 -8.06 -4.75 1.44
N ARG A 150 -8.75 -4.85 2.59
CA ARG A 150 -10.22 -4.83 2.66
C ARG A 150 -10.79 -3.51 2.15
N ILE A 151 -10.18 -2.38 2.50
CA ILE A 151 -10.58 -1.05 2.05
C ILE A 151 -10.40 -0.92 0.54
N ALA A 152 -9.21 -1.27 0.01
CA ALA A 152 -8.92 -1.20 -1.41
C ALA A 152 -9.85 -2.10 -2.23
N LEU A 153 -10.08 -3.34 -1.79
CA LEU A 153 -11.02 -4.26 -2.44
C LEU A 153 -12.44 -3.67 -2.51
N ALA A 154 -12.92 -3.10 -1.39
CA ALA A 154 -14.24 -2.47 -1.34
C ALA A 154 -14.35 -1.22 -2.24
N MET A 155 -13.25 -0.49 -2.46
CA MET A 155 -13.19 0.61 -3.43
C MET A 155 -13.23 0.08 -4.86
N LEU A 156 -12.36 -0.86 -5.20
CA LEU A 156 -12.28 -1.42 -6.55
C LEU A 156 -13.61 -2.10 -6.96
N ALA A 157 -14.27 -2.78 -6.03
CA ALA A 157 -15.58 -3.40 -6.27
C ALA A 157 -16.70 -2.37 -6.58
N ARG A 158 -16.52 -1.09 -6.24
CA ARG A 158 -17.45 0.00 -6.61
C ARG A 158 -17.19 0.55 -8.02
N GLY A 159 -16.16 0.07 -8.72
CA GLY A 159 -15.84 0.51 -10.07
C GLY A 159 -15.31 1.94 -10.15
N LEU A 160 -14.54 2.39 -9.14
CA LEU A 160 -13.93 3.72 -9.13
C LEU A 160 -13.13 3.97 -10.41
N SER A 161 -13.42 5.09 -11.06
CA SER A 161 -12.67 5.62 -12.19
C SER A 161 -11.24 6.00 -11.79
N PRO A 162 -10.31 6.18 -12.74
CA PRO A 162 -8.95 6.61 -12.45
C PRO A 162 -8.86 7.91 -11.62
N ASP A 163 -9.72 8.89 -11.91
CA ASP A 163 -9.77 10.16 -11.17
C ASP A 163 -10.28 9.99 -9.73
N GLU A 164 -11.26 9.11 -9.52
CA GLU A 164 -11.76 8.78 -8.19
C GLU A 164 -10.70 8.03 -7.37
N ARG A 165 -9.91 7.15 -8.00
CA ARG A 165 -8.77 6.47 -7.35
C ARG A 165 -7.68 7.45 -6.95
N THR A 166 -7.35 8.39 -7.84
CA THR A 166 -6.42 9.48 -7.56
C THR A 166 -6.89 10.31 -6.37
N THR A 167 -8.18 10.66 -6.33
CA THR A 167 -8.78 11.42 -5.22
C THR A 167 -8.79 10.61 -3.91
N ALA A 168 -9.09 9.31 -3.97
CA ALA A 168 -9.06 8.41 -2.83
C ALA A 168 -7.64 8.23 -2.28
N ALA A 169 -6.65 8.03 -3.16
CA ALA A 169 -5.24 7.95 -2.79
C ALA A 169 -4.77 9.25 -2.13
N ALA A 170 -5.06 10.41 -2.73
CA ALA A 170 -4.74 11.71 -2.14
C ALA A 170 -5.35 11.87 -0.72
N SER A 171 -6.61 11.48 -0.56
CA SER A 171 -7.31 11.52 0.72
C SER A 171 -6.65 10.62 1.77
N MET A 172 -6.31 9.38 1.39
CA MET A 172 -5.74 8.41 2.31
C MET A 172 -4.28 8.70 2.67
N ILE A 173 -3.48 9.24 1.73
CA ILE A 173 -2.13 9.73 2.03
C ILE A 173 -2.20 10.84 3.08
N MET A 174 -3.07 11.85 2.89
CA MET A 174 -3.24 12.93 3.87
C MET A 174 -3.69 12.42 5.24
N LEU A 175 -4.66 11.50 5.28
CA LEU A 175 -5.11 10.90 6.55
C LEU A 175 -4.00 10.14 7.26
N ALA A 176 -3.17 9.40 6.52
CA ALA A 176 -2.04 8.65 7.07
C ALA A 176 -0.99 9.61 7.65
N TRP A 177 -0.63 10.65 6.90
CA TRP A 177 0.32 11.67 7.34
C TRP A 177 -0.17 12.47 8.56
N PHE A 178 -1.42 12.93 8.56
CA PHE A 178 -1.97 13.65 9.73
C PHE A 178 -2.14 12.76 10.98
N SER A 179 -2.22 11.44 10.81
CA SER A 179 -2.20 10.51 11.95
C SER A 179 -0.86 10.51 12.68
N VAL A 180 0.23 10.86 11.97
CA VAL A 180 1.58 10.99 12.53
C VAL A 180 1.79 12.36 13.16
N GLU A 181 1.54 13.42 12.37
CA GLU A 181 1.76 14.82 12.76
C GLU A 181 0.54 15.66 12.35
N PRO A 182 -0.25 16.15 13.32
CA PRO A 182 -1.43 16.95 13.03
C PRO A 182 -1.09 18.38 12.59
N ASP A 183 0.06 18.94 12.97
CA ASP A 183 0.44 20.30 12.54
C ASP A 183 0.89 20.30 11.07
N PRO A 184 0.17 20.98 10.15
CA PRO A 184 0.50 20.95 8.72
C PRO A 184 1.90 21.47 8.40
N GLY A 185 2.39 22.47 9.14
CA GLY A 185 3.69 23.07 8.93
C GLY A 185 4.85 22.15 9.35
N ARG A 186 4.72 21.48 10.49
CA ARG A 186 5.67 20.45 10.96
C ARG A 186 5.65 19.25 10.04
N LEU A 187 4.47 18.78 9.64
CA LEU A 187 4.32 17.66 8.72
C LEU A 187 4.99 17.96 7.38
N ARG A 188 4.75 19.15 6.82
CA ARG A 188 5.42 19.59 5.59
C ARG A 188 6.94 19.57 5.69
N ARG A 189 7.51 20.00 6.83
CA ARG A 189 8.96 19.98 7.07
C ARG A 189 9.52 18.56 7.26
N ALA A 190 8.69 17.63 7.74
CA ALA A 190 9.09 16.24 7.96
C ALA A 190 9.11 15.41 6.66
N ILE A 191 8.38 15.83 5.62
CA ILE A 191 8.34 15.14 4.33
C ILE A 191 9.23 15.87 3.31
N THR A 192 10.20 15.15 2.78
CA THR A 192 11.03 15.56 1.65
C THR A 192 10.54 14.88 0.38
N VAL A 193 10.68 15.57 -0.75
CA VAL A 193 10.43 15.00 -2.08
C VAL A 193 11.72 14.35 -2.56
N SER A 194 11.64 13.09 -3.00
CA SER A 194 12.80 12.42 -3.57
C SER A 194 13.26 13.09 -4.87
N ARG A 195 14.57 13.05 -5.14
CA ARG A 195 15.15 13.47 -6.44
C ARG A 195 14.52 12.73 -7.63
N TYR A 196 13.95 11.55 -7.38
CA TYR A 196 13.29 10.74 -8.39
C TYR A 196 11.92 11.32 -8.76
N THR A 197 11.12 11.73 -7.77
CA THR A 197 9.86 12.46 -7.98
C THR A 197 10.11 13.71 -8.83
N ASP A 198 11.18 14.47 -8.56
CA ASP A 198 11.58 15.60 -9.41
C ASP A 198 11.86 15.22 -10.87
N THR A 199 12.40 14.02 -11.10
CA THR A 199 12.73 13.51 -12.44
C THR A 199 11.46 13.10 -13.20
N LEU A 200 10.54 12.40 -12.53
CA LEU A 200 9.23 12.03 -13.11
C LEU A 200 8.41 13.26 -13.50
N LEU A 201 8.45 14.29 -12.65
CA LEU A 201 7.70 15.53 -12.84
C LEU A 201 8.25 16.43 -13.95
N GLY A 202 9.35 16.06 -14.60
CA GLY A 202 10.06 16.89 -15.57
C GLY A 202 9.16 17.59 -16.60
N LYS A 203 8.15 16.90 -17.15
CA LYS A 203 7.18 17.45 -18.13
C LYS A 203 5.80 17.77 -17.54
N GLU A 204 5.58 17.49 -16.25
CA GLU A 204 4.26 17.51 -15.62
C GLU A 204 4.06 18.66 -14.61
N LYS A 205 4.95 19.66 -14.61
CA LYS A 205 4.87 20.84 -13.74
C LYS A 205 3.50 21.55 -13.81
N ASP A 206 2.87 21.55 -14.98
CA ASP A 206 1.54 22.12 -15.16
C ASP A 206 0.45 21.31 -14.45
N LEU A 207 0.57 19.98 -14.36
CA LEU A 207 -0.38 19.11 -13.66
C LEU A 207 -0.30 19.31 -12.14
N VAL A 208 0.89 19.60 -11.61
CA VAL A 208 1.11 19.92 -10.20
C VAL A 208 0.35 21.18 -9.78
N GLN A 209 0.30 22.21 -10.64
CA GLN A 209 -0.36 23.48 -10.31
C GLN A 209 -1.88 23.45 -10.53
N ARG A 210 -2.39 22.49 -11.32
CA ARG A 210 -3.83 22.38 -11.61
C ARG A 210 -4.61 22.02 -10.35
N GLY A 211 -5.75 22.71 -10.18
CA GLY A 211 -6.71 22.39 -9.12
C GLY A 211 -6.15 22.54 -7.70
N HIS A 212 -5.11 23.36 -7.48
CA HIS A 212 -4.49 23.57 -6.16
C HIS A 212 -5.53 23.86 -5.06
N GLY A 213 -6.47 24.77 -5.31
CA GLY A 213 -7.55 25.07 -4.35
C GLY A 213 -8.48 23.90 -4.04
N GLN A 214 -8.66 22.93 -4.94
CA GLN A 214 -9.39 21.69 -4.64
C GLN A 214 -8.58 20.79 -3.70
N VAL A 215 -7.28 20.68 -3.93
CA VAL A 215 -6.37 19.88 -3.09
C VAL A 215 -6.26 20.47 -1.69
N VAL A 216 -6.18 21.80 -1.56
CA VAL A 216 -6.21 22.48 -0.26
C VAL A 216 -7.52 22.19 0.51
N ARG A 217 -8.68 22.24 -0.16
CA ARG A 217 -9.96 21.87 0.48
C ARG A 217 -10.00 20.41 0.92
N LEU A 218 -9.50 19.51 0.08
CA LEU A 218 -9.36 18.09 0.43
C LEU A 218 -8.46 17.92 1.66
N ALA A 219 -7.31 18.59 1.69
CA ALA A 219 -6.39 18.57 2.83
C ALA A 219 -7.07 19.07 4.12
N ARG A 220 -7.84 20.17 4.09
CA ARG A 220 -8.63 20.63 5.25
C ARG A 220 -9.63 19.59 5.74
N HIS A 221 -10.36 18.97 4.81
CA HIS A 221 -11.32 17.92 5.16
C HIS A 221 -10.64 16.71 5.79
N MET A 222 -9.49 16.29 5.26
CA MET A 222 -8.75 15.14 5.81
C MET A 222 -8.08 15.47 7.15
N PHE A 223 -7.59 16.70 7.34
CA PHE A 223 -7.14 17.17 8.65
C PHE A 223 -8.27 17.06 9.68
N ALA A 224 -9.43 17.65 9.40
CA ALA A 224 -10.59 17.56 10.27
C ALA A 224 -11.03 16.11 10.51
N LEU A 225 -11.04 15.27 9.47
CA LEU A 225 -11.42 13.87 9.60
C LEU A 225 -10.44 13.08 10.46
N SER A 226 -9.13 13.30 10.31
CA SER A 226 -8.09 12.62 11.10
C SER A 226 -8.24 12.88 12.60
N ALA A 227 -8.57 14.12 12.99
CA ALA A 227 -8.76 14.50 14.39
C ALA A 227 -10.01 13.86 15.03
N HIS A 228 -11.06 13.57 14.24
CA HIS A 228 -12.35 13.10 14.76
C HIS A 228 -12.61 11.60 14.49
N ALA A 229 -11.90 10.97 13.56
CA ALA A 229 -12.15 9.59 13.13
C ALA A 229 -12.23 8.55 14.26
N PRO A 230 -11.40 8.60 15.34
CA PRO A 230 -11.52 7.68 16.46
C PRO A 230 -12.89 7.72 17.16
N GLY A 231 -13.54 8.89 17.20
CA GLY A 231 -14.82 9.11 17.88
C GLY A 231 -16.06 9.01 16.99
N LEU A 232 -15.91 8.94 15.66
CA LEU A 232 -17.04 8.81 14.75
C LEU A 232 -17.74 7.46 14.96
N ARG A 233 -19.07 7.41 14.81
CA ARG A 233 -19.84 6.15 14.86
C ARG A 233 -19.97 5.45 13.50
N ASN A 234 -19.67 6.14 12.41
CA ASN A 234 -19.76 5.56 11.07
C ASN A 234 -18.56 4.66 10.76
N ASP A 235 -18.72 3.82 9.74
CA ASP A 235 -17.73 2.88 9.24
C ASP A 235 -17.38 3.18 7.77
N GLY A 236 -17.46 4.44 7.33
CA GLY A 236 -17.06 4.83 5.97
C GLY A 236 -15.61 4.42 5.67
N LEU A 237 -15.29 4.12 4.41
CA LEU A 237 -13.96 3.59 4.03
C LEU A 237 -12.80 4.50 4.46
N LEU A 238 -12.95 5.83 4.33
CA LEU A 238 -11.95 6.79 4.79
C LEU A 238 -11.81 6.81 6.33
N VAL A 239 -12.91 6.59 7.05
CA VAL A 239 -12.89 6.51 8.53
C VAL A 239 -12.21 5.22 8.98
N ARG A 240 -12.48 4.08 8.31
CA ARG A 240 -11.75 2.83 8.56
C ARG A 240 -10.25 2.99 8.30
N TRP A 241 -9.88 3.64 7.21
CA TRP A 241 -8.48 3.95 6.90
C TRP A 241 -7.84 4.81 8.00
N ALA A 242 -8.47 5.93 8.36
CA ALA A 242 -7.97 6.85 9.38
C ALA A 242 -7.79 6.16 10.75
N ARG A 243 -8.73 5.32 11.17
CA ARG A 243 -8.61 4.54 12.42
C ARG A 243 -7.47 3.51 12.36
N SER A 244 -7.35 2.80 11.24
CA SER A 244 -6.28 1.81 11.05
C SER A 244 -4.90 2.48 11.05
N ALA A 245 -4.76 3.62 10.36
CA ALA A 245 -3.53 4.41 10.35
C ALA A 245 -3.19 4.98 11.74
N ALA A 246 -4.15 5.56 12.45
CA ALA A 246 -3.94 6.07 13.82
C ALA A 246 -3.53 4.95 14.79
N THR A 247 -4.21 3.79 14.73
CA THR A 247 -3.86 2.62 15.55
C THR A 247 -2.44 2.15 15.25
N LEU A 248 -2.07 2.05 13.96
CA LEU A 248 -0.72 1.69 13.55
C LEU A 248 0.32 2.69 14.07
N VAL A 249 0.07 3.99 13.97
CA VAL A 249 0.97 5.03 14.50
C VAL A 249 1.17 4.86 16.00
N ASP A 250 0.09 4.69 16.76
CA ASP A 250 0.16 4.58 18.22
C ASP A 250 0.96 3.34 18.66
N GLU A 251 0.71 2.20 18.03
CA GLU A 251 1.41 0.94 18.33
C GLU A 251 2.89 1.01 17.93
N LEU A 252 3.22 1.52 16.74
CA LEU A 252 4.62 1.66 16.32
C LEU A 252 5.35 2.71 17.17
N ALA A 253 4.72 3.83 17.50
CA ALA A 253 5.34 4.86 18.33
C ALA A 253 5.63 4.34 19.75
N ALA A 254 4.77 3.47 20.29
CA ALA A 254 5.03 2.79 21.57
C ALA A 254 6.25 1.86 21.49
N GLU A 255 6.38 1.08 20.41
CA GLU A 255 7.54 0.21 20.18
C GLU A 255 8.84 1.01 19.94
N VAL A 256 8.76 2.19 19.33
CA VAL A 256 9.88 3.11 19.20
C VAL A 256 10.27 3.71 20.56
N ALA A 257 9.29 4.12 21.37
CA ALA A 257 9.52 4.70 22.69
C ALA A 257 10.15 3.70 23.67
N SER A 258 9.80 2.41 23.55
CA SER A 258 10.39 1.32 24.35
C SER A 258 11.76 0.87 23.83
N GLY A 259 12.16 1.29 22.64
CA GLY A 259 13.38 0.85 21.97
C GLY A 259 13.30 -0.53 21.31
N ALA A 260 12.10 -1.15 21.30
CA ALA A 260 11.87 -2.45 20.67
C ALA A 260 11.87 -2.38 19.13
N PHE A 261 11.61 -1.20 18.56
CA PHE A 261 11.58 -0.97 17.13
C PHE A 261 12.41 0.25 16.71
N SER A 262 13.23 0.07 15.67
CA SER A 262 13.93 1.15 14.97
C SER A 262 13.40 1.23 13.54
N PRO A 263 12.55 2.24 13.23
CA PRO A 263 12.01 2.44 11.89
C PRO A 263 13.11 2.70 10.86
N PRO A 264 12.88 2.39 9.58
CA PRO A 264 13.79 2.74 8.51
C PRO A 264 14.01 4.26 8.46
N SER A 265 15.18 4.68 7.99
CA SER A 265 15.53 6.10 7.89
C SER A 265 14.72 6.86 6.83
N ARG A 266 14.15 6.15 5.85
CA ARG A 266 13.40 6.70 4.73
C ARG A 266 12.13 5.91 4.47
N GLY A 267 11.04 6.63 4.22
CA GLY A 267 9.82 6.05 3.65
C GLY A 267 9.90 5.92 2.13
N TRP A 268 8.75 5.88 1.47
CA TRP A 268 8.66 5.64 0.04
C TRP A 268 9.22 6.79 -0.81
N GLU A 269 8.79 8.02 -0.53
CA GLU A 269 9.31 9.21 -1.24
C GLU A 269 10.53 9.83 -0.55
N GLY A 270 11.19 9.06 0.32
CA GLY A 270 12.29 9.59 1.11
C GLY A 270 11.84 10.47 2.27
N SER A 271 10.58 10.38 2.73
CA SER A 271 10.17 10.90 4.03
C SER A 271 11.21 10.47 5.06
N GLU A 272 12.07 11.42 5.46
CA GLU A 272 13.13 11.09 6.38
C GLU A 272 12.51 11.06 7.77
N ALA A 273 12.76 10.00 8.53
CA ALA A 273 12.73 10.19 9.96
C ALA A 273 13.78 11.27 10.21
N ALA A 274 13.34 12.51 10.43
CA ALA A 274 14.22 13.57 10.90
C ALA A 274 15.05 12.97 12.04
N SER A 275 16.24 13.49 12.32
CA SER A 275 17.03 13.15 13.51
C SER A 275 16.30 13.46 14.85
N THR A 276 14.98 13.62 14.81
CA THR A 276 14.05 13.76 15.90
C THR A 276 14.08 12.55 16.82
N ILE A 277 14.02 12.86 18.11
CA ILE A 277 13.83 11.90 19.18
C ILE A 277 12.35 11.57 19.41
N GLU A 278 11.43 12.27 18.75
CA GLU A 278 9.98 12.10 18.93
C GLU A 278 9.50 10.78 18.32
N PRO A 279 9.00 9.82 19.13
CA PRO A 279 8.64 8.49 18.63
C PRO A 279 7.58 8.48 17.53
N ARG A 280 6.58 9.38 17.60
CA ARG A 280 5.54 9.50 16.56
C ARG A 280 6.12 9.91 15.21
N LEU A 281 6.89 11.00 15.17
CA LEU A 281 7.52 11.43 13.91
C LEU A 281 8.51 10.39 13.37
N ARG A 282 9.19 9.62 14.23
CA ARG A 282 10.09 8.54 13.79
C ARG A 282 9.38 7.42 13.02
N VAL A 283 8.07 7.23 13.17
CA VAL A 283 7.34 6.21 12.42
C VAL A 283 6.81 6.70 11.07
N LEU A 284 6.96 7.99 10.74
CA LEU A 284 6.53 8.58 9.47
C LEU A 284 6.97 7.76 8.24
N PRO A 285 8.24 7.29 8.14
CA PRO A 285 8.68 6.42 7.05
C PRO A 285 7.80 5.18 6.82
N VAL A 286 7.40 4.51 7.91
CA VAL A 286 6.60 3.27 7.84
C VAL A 286 5.19 3.56 7.39
N ILE A 287 4.59 4.64 7.91
CA ILE A 287 3.25 5.08 7.54
C ILE A 287 3.20 5.53 6.08
N ASP A 288 4.26 6.21 5.63
CA ASP A 288 4.41 6.64 4.24
C ASP A 288 4.53 5.46 3.26
N ILE A 289 5.27 4.41 3.65
CA ILE A 289 5.31 3.14 2.91
C ILE A 289 3.92 2.49 2.89
N CYS A 290 3.19 2.48 4.00
CA CYS A 290 1.83 1.91 4.04
C CYS A 290 0.84 2.65 3.12
N ALA A 291 0.95 3.99 3.05
CA ALA A 291 0.17 4.80 2.12
C ALA A 291 0.53 4.49 0.66
N HIS A 292 1.82 4.30 0.36
CA HIS A 292 2.24 3.83 -0.97
C HIS A 292 1.66 2.45 -1.32
N LEU A 293 1.73 1.49 -0.40
CA LEU A 293 1.16 0.15 -0.63
C LEU A 293 -0.35 0.19 -0.89
N LEU A 294 -1.07 1.15 -0.32
CA LEU A 294 -2.47 1.40 -0.67
C LEU A 294 -2.61 1.92 -2.11
N CYS A 295 -1.81 2.91 -2.54
CA CYS A 295 -1.80 3.40 -3.92
C CYS A 295 -1.59 2.23 -4.92
N ASN A 296 -0.62 1.37 -4.63
CA ASN A 296 -0.36 0.15 -5.37
C ASN A 296 -1.60 -0.77 -5.45
N ARG A 297 -2.29 -1.02 -4.33
CA ARG A 297 -3.52 -1.83 -4.32
C ARG A 297 -4.62 -1.23 -5.20
N LEU A 298 -4.81 0.09 -5.13
CA LEU A 298 -5.77 0.82 -5.95
C LEU A 298 -5.38 0.87 -7.44
N GLY A 299 -4.16 0.46 -7.80
CA GLY A 299 -3.67 0.53 -9.17
C GLY A 299 -3.32 1.96 -9.61
N VAL A 300 -3.05 2.85 -8.66
CA VAL A 300 -2.47 4.17 -8.95
C VAL A 300 -1.03 3.95 -9.39
N SER A 301 -0.68 4.46 -10.56
CA SER A 301 0.68 4.34 -11.06
C SER A 301 1.66 5.17 -10.25
N ILE A 302 2.94 4.82 -10.38
CA ILE A 302 4.05 5.51 -9.74
C ILE A 302 4.07 7.01 -10.11
N ALA A 303 3.87 7.32 -11.40
CA ALA A 303 3.86 8.69 -11.91
C ALA A 303 2.67 9.48 -11.35
N GLU A 304 1.49 8.89 -11.33
CA GLU A 304 0.30 9.52 -10.74
C GLU A 304 0.49 9.77 -9.23
N GLU A 305 1.03 8.81 -8.49
CA GLU A 305 1.32 8.95 -7.07
C GLU A 305 2.32 10.09 -6.80
N ALA A 306 3.38 10.19 -7.60
CA ALA A 306 4.37 11.26 -7.52
C ALA A 306 3.72 12.65 -7.71
N VAL A 307 2.82 12.79 -8.69
CA VAL A 307 2.04 14.03 -8.88
C VAL A 307 1.12 14.30 -7.70
N ILE A 308 0.40 13.30 -7.20
CA ILE A 308 -0.49 13.44 -6.03
C ILE A 308 0.31 13.99 -4.85
N ARG A 309 1.44 13.37 -4.52
CA ARG A 309 2.22 13.70 -3.32
C ARG A 309 2.78 15.13 -3.38
N VAL A 310 3.31 15.57 -4.51
CA VAL A 310 3.76 16.97 -4.65
C VAL A 310 2.59 17.95 -4.51
N ARG A 311 1.41 17.64 -5.07
CA ARG A 311 0.21 18.47 -4.88
C ARG A 311 -0.21 18.54 -3.41
N LEU A 312 -0.13 17.44 -2.68
CA LEU A 312 -0.42 17.41 -1.25
C LEU A 312 0.58 18.23 -0.43
N LEU A 313 1.87 18.17 -0.75
CA LEU A 313 2.89 18.98 -0.08
C LEU A 313 2.71 20.47 -0.30
N ASN A 314 2.39 20.89 -1.53
CA ASN A 314 2.03 22.28 -1.83
C ASN A 314 0.78 22.72 -1.04
N ALA A 315 -0.20 21.82 -0.88
CA ALA A 315 -1.39 22.11 -0.09
C ALA A 315 -1.07 22.26 1.40
N LEU A 316 -0.18 21.45 1.96
CA LEU A 316 0.29 21.60 3.34
C LEU A 316 1.01 22.93 3.58
N GLU A 317 1.83 23.39 2.63
CA GLU A 317 2.45 24.74 2.68
C GLU A 317 1.38 25.83 2.78
N THR A 318 0.32 25.74 1.97
CA THR A 318 -0.78 26.71 1.99
C THR A 318 -1.53 26.69 3.32
N LEU A 319 -1.85 25.50 3.84
CA LEU A 319 -2.53 25.36 5.14
C LEU A 319 -1.71 25.95 6.28
N SER A 320 -0.40 25.67 6.29
CA SER A 320 0.50 26.20 7.33
C SER A 320 0.59 27.73 7.34
N MET A 321 0.35 28.39 6.21
CA MET A 321 0.35 29.87 6.14
C MET A 321 -0.96 30.47 6.64
N GLU A 322 -2.10 29.80 6.42
CA GLU A 322 -3.41 30.29 6.86
C GLU A 322 -3.59 30.21 8.38
N ASP A 323 -2.96 29.22 9.04
CA ASP A 323 -2.98 29.08 10.51
C ASP A 323 -2.02 30.07 11.23
N VAL A 324 -1.24 30.86 10.49
CA VAL A 324 -0.31 31.89 11.01
C VAL A 324 -0.90 33.31 10.90
N THR A 325 -2.14 33.44 10.40
CA THR A 325 -2.90 34.70 10.26
C THR A 325 -4.20 34.65 11.03
#